data_AF-A0A3L8BKN7-F1
#
_entry.id   AF-A0A3L8BKN7-F1
#
_cell.length_a   1.000
_cell.length_b   1.000
_cell.length_c   1.000
_cell.angle_alpha   90.00
_cell.angle_beta   90.00
_cell.angle_gamma   90.00
#
_symmetry.space_group_name_H-M   'P 1'
#
loop_
_entity.id
_entity.type
_entity.pdbx_description
1 polymer ?
#
loop_
_entity_poly.entity_id
_entity_poly.type
_entity_poly.pdbx_seq_one_letter_code
_entity_poly.pdbx_strand_id
1 'polypeptide(L)'
;MPETYFRVRWPDGEEQSCYSPSSVVAEYFAADQTYALSEFLRISESALSQASERVRQKYGFYCSSAADQLKQIQQHATRFSASDPVTIVQIHN
;
A
#
# COMPACT_ATOMS: atom_id res chain seq x y z
N MET A 1 -8.42 -3.13 15.23
CA MET A 1 -7.52 -3.56 14.16
C MET A 1 -8.31 -4.48 13.26
N PRO A 2 -9.11 -3.90 12.36
CA PRO A 2 -9.51 -4.59 11.16
C PRO A 2 -8.35 -4.57 10.16
N GLU A 3 -8.31 -5.63 9.37
CA GLU A 3 -7.54 -5.73 8.14
C GLU A 3 -8.13 -4.80 7.08
N THR A 4 -7.26 -4.13 6.33
CA THR A 4 -7.65 -3.10 5.37
C THR A 4 -7.15 -3.50 3.99
N TYR A 5 -7.99 -3.37 2.99
CA TYR A 5 -7.66 -3.64 1.61
C TYR A 5 -7.77 -2.34 0.80
N PHE A 6 -6.74 -2.00 0.06
CA PHE A 6 -6.77 -0.83 -0.82
C PHE A 6 -6.50 -1.28 -2.26
N ARG A 7 -7.27 -0.74 -3.20
CA ARG A 7 -7.15 -1.05 -4.62
C ARG A 7 -6.43 0.10 -5.30
N VAL A 8 -5.39 -0.24 -6.05
CA VAL A 8 -4.61 0.72 -6.82
C VAL A 8 -4.80 0.44 -8.30
N ARG A 9 -4.90 1.49 -9.10
CA ARG A 9 -4.89 1.43 -10.56
C ARG A 9 -3.52 1.87 -11.03
N TRP A 10 -2.85 0.96 -11.72
CA TRP A 10 -1.56 1.17 -12.34
C TRP A 10 -1.68 2.03 -13.60
N PRO A 11 -0.56 2.55 -14.12
CA PRO A 11 -0.54 3.40 -15.33
C PRO A 11 -1.12 2.71 -16.57
N ASP A 12 -1.02 1.39 -16.64
CA ASP A 12 -1.59 0.56 -17.73
C ASP A 12 -3.12 0.39 -17.62
N GLY A 13 -3.73 0.86 -16.53
CA GLY A 13 -5.15 0.65 -16.20
C GLY A 13 -5.42 -0.63 -15.41
N GLU A 14 -4.42 -1.50 -15.22
CA GLU A 14 -4.54 -2.69 -14.38
C GLU A 14 -4.82 -2.30 -12.92
N GLU A 15 -5.78 -3.00 -12.30
CA GLU A 15 -6.14 -2.75 -10.91
C GLU A 15 -5.62 -3.86 -10.02
N GLN A 16 -4.87 -3.49 -8.97
CA GLN A 16 -4.29 -4.40 -8.00
C GLN A 16 -4.89 -4.17 -6.62
N SER A 17 -5.37 -5.22 -6.00
CA SER A 17 -5.80 -5.22 -4.60
C SER A 17 -4.60 -5.47 -3.70
N CYS A 18 -4.32 -4.54 -2.80
CA CYS A 18 -3.24 -4.61 -1.82
C CYS A 18 -3.82 -4.78 -0.41
N TYR A 19 -3.18 -5.65 0.38
CA TYR A 19 -3.54 -5.95 1.75
C TYR A 19 -2.70 -5.14 2.75
N SER A 20 -3.35 -4.61 3.78
CA SER A 20 -2.71 -4.02 4.95
C SER A 20 -3.27 -4.64 6.22
N PRO A 21 -2.44 -5.10 7.16
CA PRO A 21 -2.90 -5.65 8.44
C PRO A 21 -3.41 -4.55 9.41
N SER A 22 -3.48 -3.29 8.97
CA SER A 22 -3.94 -2.16 9.77
C SER A 22 -4.60 -1.05 8.93
N SER A 23 -5.63 -0.43 9.49
CA SER A 23 -6.33 0.76 8.97
C SER A 23 -5.46 1.99 8.77
N VAL A 24 -4.25 2.00 9.31
CA VAL A 24 -3.32 3.12 9.21
C VAL A 24 -3.03 3.52 7.76
N VAL A 25 -3.09 2.57 6.82
CA VAL A 25 -2.88 2.83 5.39
C VAL A 25 -3.88 3.85 4.82
N ALA A 26 -5.09 3.93 5.39
CA ALA A 26 -6.10 4.92 5.03
C ALA A 26 -5.79 6.33 5.56
N GLU A 27 -4.86 6.46 6.51
CA GLU A 27 -4.35 7.77 6.98
C GLU A 27 -3.27 8.31 6.03
N TYR A 28 -2.60 7.43 5.28
CA TYR A 28 -1.54 7.77 4.32
C TYR A 28 -2.06 8.00 2.90
N PHE A 29 -3.09 7.26 2.49
CA PHE A 29 -3.67 7.33 1.16
C PHE A 29 -5.09 7.87 1.19
N ALA A 30 -5.41 8.71 0.21
CA ALA A 30 -6.77 9.12 -0.09
C ALA A 30 -7.33 8.29 -1.25
N ALA A 31 -8.59 7.86 -1.14
CA ALA A 31 -9.30 7.26 -2.27
C ALA A 31 -9.53 8.30 -3.38
N ASP A 32 -9.56 7.84 -4.62
CA ASP A 32 -9.63 8.63 -5.86
C ASP A 32 -8.44 9.59 -6.10
N GLN A 33 -7.37 9.44 -5.31
CA GLN A 33 -6.17 10.28 -5.45
C GLN A 33 -5.12 9.60 -6.32
N THR A 34 -4.52 10.37 -7.22
CA THR A 34 -3.39 9.95 -8.04
C THR A 34 -2.08 10.47 -7.46
N TYR A 35 -1.08 9.59 -7.42
CA TYR A 35 0.28 9.85 -6.97
C TYR A 35 1.26 9.44 -8.06
N ALA A 36 2.42 10.09 -8.13
CA ALA A 36 3.52 9.56 -8.93
C ALA A 36 4.00 8.23 -8.34
N LEU A 37 4.41 7.28 -9.18
CA LEU A 37 4.86 5.95 -8.76
C LEU A 37 5.91 6.01 -7.64
N SER A 38 6.90 6.91 -7.76
CA SER A 38 7.93 7.08 -6.74
C SER A 38 7.37 7.51 -5.38
N GLU A 39 6.41 8.43 -5.39
CA GLU A 39 5.76 8.93 -4.19
C GLU A 39 4.85 7.85 -3.60
N PHE A 40 4.09 7.15 -4.44
CA PHE A 40 3.26 6.02 -4.03
C PHE A 40 4.10 4.92 -3.36
N LEU A 41 5.29 4.60 -3.89
CA LEU A 41 6.20 3.62 -3.28
C LEU A 41 6.72 4.10 -1.91
N ARG A 42 7.13 5.36 -1.79
CA ARG A 42 7.58 5.95 -0.51
C ARG A 42 6.48 5.95 0.54
N ILE A 43 5.27 6.36 0.16
CA ILE A 43 4.11 6.40 1.05
C ILE A 43 3.72 4.97 1.45
N SER A 44 3.72 4.02 0.50
CA SER A 44 3.42 2.60 0.76
C SER A 44 4.40 1.99 1.76
N GLU A 45 5.70 2.25 1.61
CA GLU A 45 6.73 1.79 2.55
C GLU A 45 6.46 2.31 3.96
N SER A 46 6.21 3.62 4.09
CA SER A 46 5.93 4.26 5.38
C SER A 46 4.65 3.69 6.02
N ALA A 47 3.58 3.57 5.23
CA ALA A 47 2.29 3.07 5.70
C ALA A 47 2.35 1.60 6.15
N LEU A 48 2.97 0.72 5.35
CA LEU A 48 3.09 -0.71 5.66
C LEU A 48 4.06 -0.97 6.82
N SER A 49 5.13 -0.18 6.93
CA SER A 49 6.04 -0.23 8.07
C SER A 49 5.32 0.16 9.36
N GLN A 50 4.56 1.26 9.35
CA GLN A 50 3.76 1.68 10.51
C GLN A 50 2.64 0.67 10.83
N ALA A 51 2.01 0.06 9.83
CA ALA A 51 1.03 -1.01 10.03
C ALA A 51 1.66 -2.21 10.75
N SER A 52 2.84 -2.65 10.31
CA SER A 52 3.58 -3.75 10.94
C SER A 52 4.00 -3.42 12.37
N GLU A 53 4.42 -2.18 12.63
CA GLU A 53 4.75 -1.73 14.00
C GLU A 53 3.53 -1.75 14.92
N ARG A 54 2.35 -1.30 14.46
CA ARG A 54 1.10 -1.40 15.24
C ARG A 54 0.76 -2.87 15.55
N VAL A 55 0.89 -3.78 14.57
CA VAL A 55 0.69 -5.22 14.80
C VAL A 55 1.69 -5.76 15.82
N ARG A 56 2.97 -5.41 15.71
CA ARG A 56 4.01 -5.81 16.67
C ARG A 56 3.70 -5.32 18.08
N GLN A 57 3.25 -4.08 18.24
CA GLN A 57 2.89 -3.54 19.55
C GLN A 57 1.67 -4.26 20.16
N LYS A 58 0.71 -4.68 19.35
CA LYS A 58 -0.50 -5.35 19.85
C LYS A 58 -0.33 -6.86 20.07
N TYR A 59 0.38 -7.54 19.17
CA TYR A 59 0.45 -9.00 19.12
C TYR A 59 1.85 -9.56 19.43
N GLY A 60 2.88 -8.71 19.55
CA GLY A 60 4.24 -9.11 19.90
C GLY A 60 5.07 -9.67 18.75
N PHE A 61 4.55 -9.70 17.52
CA PHE A 61 5.28 -10.20 16.34
C PHE A 61 5.19 -9.24 15.14
N TYR A 62 6.23 -9.23 14.31
CA TYR A 62 6.23 -8.50 13.04
C TYR A 62 5.34 -9.21 12.02
N CYS A 63 4.51 -8.45 11.32
CA CYS A 63 3.66 -8.99 10.26
C CYS A 63 4.47 -9.12 8.97
N SER A 64 4.79 -10.36 8.56
CA SER A 64 5.44 -10.62 7.27
C SER A 64 4.57 -10.19 6.08
N SER A 65 3.25 -10.19 6.25
CA SER A 65 2.29 -9.86 5.20
C SER A 65 2.44 -8.42 4.69
N ALA A 66 2.77 -7.46 5.57
CA ALA A 66 2.99 -6.08 5.15
C ALA A 66 4.25 -5.93 4.28
N ALA A 67 5.33 -6.64 4.65
CA ALA A 67 6.58 -6.63 3.87
C ALA A 67 6.42 -7.36 2.53
N ASP A 68 5.69 -8.49 2.52
CA ASP A 68 5.38 -9.23 1.29
C ASP A 68 4.54 -8.38 0.33
N GLN A 69 3.52 -7.69 0.86
CA GLN A 69 2.71 -6.78 0.07
C GLN A 69 3.53 -5.64 -0.55
N LEU A 70 4.42 -5.02 0.21
CA LEU A 70 5.30 -3.96 -0.31
C LEU A 70 6.17 -4.49 -1.45
N LYS A 71 6.71 -5.70 -1.29
CA LYS A 71 7.52 -6.35 -2.31
C LYS A 71 6.73 -6.62 -3.58
N GLN A 72 5.48 -7.08 -3.48
CA GLN A 72 4.61 -7.26 -4.64
C GLN A 72 4.35 -5.93 -5.37
N ILE A 73 4.07 -4.86 -4.62
CA ILE A 73 3.88 -3.52 -5.18
C ILE A 73 5.14 -3.06 -5.92
N GLN A 74 6.32 -3.20 -5.29
CA GLN A 74 7.60 -2.83 -5.90
C GLN A 74 7.91 -3.65 -7.15
N GLN A 75 7.64 -4.95 -7.13
CA GLN A 75 7.84 -5.83 -8.29
C GLN A 75 6.98 -5.38 -9.47
N HIS A 76 5.71 -5.06 -9.22
CA HIS A 76 4.81 -4.59 -10.27
C HIS A 76 5.23 -3.21 -10.78
N ALA A 77 5.62 -2.32 -9.88
CA ALA A 77 6.16 -1.00 -10.18
C ALA A 77 7.39 -1.02 -11.09
N THR A 78 8.19 -2.10 -11.12
CA THR A 78 9.37 -2.19 -12.02
C THR A 78 9.01 -2.15 -13.51
N ARG A 79 7.75 -2.38 -13.87
CA ARG A 79 7.24 -2.29 -15.24
C ARG A 79 6.97 -0.85 -15.69
N PHE A 80 6.96 0.09 -14.74
CA PHE A 80 6.58 1.48 -14.96
C PHE A 80 7.73 2.43 -14.59
N SER A 81 7.66 3.65 -15.08
CA SER A 81 8.58 4.73 -14.74
C SER A 81 8.20 5.38 -13.42
N ALA A 82 9.21 5.85 -12.70
CA ALA A 82 9.10 6.60 -11.44
C ALA A 82 8.08 7.76 -11.43
N SER A 83 7.83 8.36 -12.60
CA SER A 83 6.92 9.48 -12.82
C SER A 83 5.53 9.07 -13.29
N ASP A 84 5.27 7.78 -13.52
CA ASP A 84 3.97 7.32 -13.99
C ASP A 84 2.89 7.47 -12.90
N PRO A 85 1.63 7.74 -13.29
CA PRO A 85 0.54 7.94 -12.35
C PRO A 85 -0.01 6.62 -11.79
N VAL A 86 -0.14 6.55 -10.47
CA VAL A 86 -0.83 5.46 -9.75
C VAL A 86 -2.00 6.06 -8.98
N THR A 87 -3.20 5.55 -9.23
CA THR A 87 -4.43 6.06 -8.58
C THR A 87 -4.92 5.08 -7.54
N ILE A 88 -5.25 5.57 -6.34
CA ILE A 88 -5.93 4.74 -5.33
C ILE A 88 -7.42 4.73 -5.67
N VAL A 89 -7.94 3.60 -6.14
CA VAL A 89 -9.33 3.49 -6.60
C VAL A 89 -10.29 3.42 -5.42
N GLN A 90 -9.97 2.59 -4.42
CA GLN A 90 -10.78 2.47 -3.22
C GLN A 90 -9.96 1.96 -2.04
N ILE A 91 -10.45 2.25 -0.84
CA ILE A 91 -9.91 1.73 0.42
C ILE A 91 -11.07 1.13 1.19
N HIS A 92 -11.00 -0.16 1.49
CA HIS A 92 -11.96 -0.93 2.27
C HIS A 92 -11.34 -1.37 3.59
N ASN A 93 -12.14 -1.33 4.66
CA ASN A 93 -11.71 -1.57 6.03
C ASN A 93 -12.75 -2.36 6.80
#